data_AF-A0A534EX03-F1
#
_entry.id   AF-A0A534EX03-F1
#
_cell.length_a   1.000
_cell.length_b   1.000
_cell.length_c   1.000
_cell.angle_alpha   90.00
_cell.angle_beta   90.00
_cell.angle_gamma   90.00
#
_symmetry.space_group_name_H-M   'P 1'
#
loop_
_entity.id
_entity.type
_entity.pdbx_description
1 polymer ?
#
loop_
_entity_poly.entity_id
_entity_poly.type
_entity_poly.pdbx_seq_one_letter_code
_entity_poly.pdbx_strand_id
1 'polypeptide(L)'
;MYLEPFKLKELPFRLSPDPQFLYLSKQHARAKAYMESTLWFTDGFVVITGEIGSGKTTLIESFLKEVPADVVVAQINQTQVSAIDFLQAVLLQFGFSPFKMRKAELISTINNFLVEQYAAGRKVLLIVDEAQNLTMRVLEEIRLLSGVETTKDKVLRIILAGQPELNDKLDAPELAQLMQRVRLRFHLQTLAEAETKSYIQHRLDVAGAGDREIFAPDTYTEVYRYCGGVPRLINTLCDTAMMAAYTADRGAVTRADIISAVRELQWVEYSARPRPPTTTPPQQPQQPPPQPPQSEPETALAAAASGAEPGTTVARLLVATEGRTVQEIPLRIGRVIIGRTPDNDVQIDSRFISRHHCQVITTAHSCHIEDLNSTNGIYVKAARVRRHHLNDGDVVLVGKHELIYVDERAARGRGAFADPASGGVSFSDTAPGRHTPAGAPAAAAGADRKRAERPPSADRTAVTERTAPADEPAPLK
;
A
#
# COMPACT_ATOMS: atom_id res chain seq x y z
N MET A 1 -29.84 22.25 8.36
CA MET A 1 -31.17 22.38 8.97
C MET A 1 -31.15 22.14 10.49
N TYR A 2 -30.23 21.34 11.03
CA TYR A 2 -30.06 21.14 12.49
C TYR A 2 -28.92 22.00 13.14
N LEU A 3 -28.29 22.91 12.40
CA LEU A 3 -27.04 23.57 12.82
C LEU A 3 -27.21 24.47 14.06
N GLU A 4 -28.27 25.28 14.10
CA GLU A 4 -28.53 26.21 15.21
C GLU A 4 -28.86 25.47 16.53
N PRO A 5 -29.78 24.46 16.56
CA PRO A 5 -30.03 23.64 17.74
C PRO A 5 -28.77 23.01 18.36
N PHE A 6 -27.95 22.35 17.53
CA PHE A 6 -26.69 21.73 17.98
C PHE A 6 -25.51 22.73 18.05
N LYS A 7 -25.75 23.99 17.71
CA LYS A 7 -24.78 25.12 17.76
C LYS A 7 -23.48 24.83 16.99
N LEU A 8 -23.61 24.19 15.83
CA LEU A 8 -22.54 23.85 14.89
C LEU A 8 -22.39 24.94 13.82
N LYS A 9 -21.16 25.09 13.31
CA LYS A 9 -20.83 26.07 12.26
C LYS A 9 -21.16 25.54 10.86
N GLU A 10 -21.07 24.23 10.67
CA GLU A 10 -21.38 23.57 9.41
C GLU A 10 -21.82 22.11 9.60
N LEU A 11 -22.18 21.42 8.51
CA LEU A 11 -22.75 20.07 8.55
C LEU A 11 -21.65 19.00 8.76
N PRO A 12 -21.58 18.35 9.93
CA PRO A 12 -20.49 17.43 10.28
C PRO A 12 -20.44 16.21 9.37
N PHE A 13 -21.58 15.72 8.86
CA PHE A 13 -21.68 14.41 8.21
C PHE A 13 -21.92 14.47 6.69
N ARG A 14 -21.49 15.56 6.02
CA ARG A 14 -21.49 15.63 4.55
C ARG A 14 -20.76 14.44 3.92
N LEU A 15 -21.36 13.91 2.85
CA LEU A 15 -20.81 12.80 2.05
C LEU A 15 -19.82 13.24 0.95
N SER A 16 -19.75 14.54 0.65
CA SER A 16 -18.69 15.11 -0.17
C SER A 16 -17.32 14.90 0.52
N PRO A 17 -16.28 14.47 -0.21
CA PRO A 17 -14.92 14.49 0.30
C PRO A 17 -14.53 15.88 0.82
N ASP A 18 -13.97 15.93 2.02
CA ASP A 18 -13.29 17.12 2.55
C ASP A 18 -12.15 16.65 3.48
N PRO A 19 -10.88 16.92 3.14
CA PRO A 19 -9.74 16.62 3.99
C PRO A 19 -9.76 17.24 5.39
N GLN A 20 -10.55 18.30 5.64
CA GLN A 20 -10.67 18.85 7.01
C GLN A 20 -11.39 17.88 7.96
N PHE A 21 -12.27 17.01 7.44
CA PHE A 21 -13.01 15.99 8.19
C PHE A 21 -12.34 14.60 8.13
N LEU A 22 -11.05 14.54 7.76
CA LEU A 22 -10.29 13.28 7.69
C LEU A 22 -9.78 12.88 9.08
N TYR A 23 -10.55 12.02 9.75
CA TYR A 23 -10.07 11.31 10.94
C TYR A 23 -8.92 10.36 10.60
N LEU A 24 -7.69 10.75 10.96
CA LEU A 24 -6.50 9.91 10.82
C LEU A 24 -6.46 8.79 11.88
N SER A 25 -7.31 7.79 11.69
CA SER A 25 -7.24 6.49 12.40
C SER A 25 -5.87 5.82 12.17
N LYS A 26 -5.50 4.83 12.99
CA LYS A 26 -4.18 4.15 12.88
C LYS A 26 -3.93 3.58 11.48
N GLN A 27 -4.98 3.11 10.81
CA GLN A 27 -4.90 2.60 9.44
C GLN A 27 -4.77 3.71 8.39
N HIS A 28 -5.49 4.82 8.57
CA HIS A 28 -5.42 5.99 7.69
C HIS A 28 -4.04 6.63 7.74
N ALA A 29 -3.45 6.78 8.93
CA ALA A 29 -2.09 7.26 9.11
C ALA A 29 -1.05 6.34 8.43
N ARG A 30 -1.17 5.02 8.59
CA ARG A 30 -0.28 4.03 7.92
C ARG A 30 -0.43 4.10 6.40
N ALA A 31 -1.65 4.25 5.88
CA ALA A 31 -1.92 4.42 4.45
C ALA A 31 -1.34 5.74 3.90
N LYS A 32 -1.46 6.85 4.65
CA LYS A 32 -0.90 8.15 4.25
C LYS A 32 0.63 8.10 4.18
N ALA A 33 1.30 7.58 5.20
CA ALA A 33 2.75 7.40 5.22
C ALA A 33 3.26 6.52 4.06
N TYR A 34 2.45 5.56 3.61
CA TYR A 34 2.75 4.76 2.42
C TYR A 34 2.57 5.55 1.10
N MET A 35 1.55 6.41 0.97
CA MET A 35 1.45 7.34 -0.17
C MET A 35 2.65 8.31 -0.20
N GLU A 36 2.96 8.92 0.95
CA GLU A 36 4.11 9.83 1.15
C GLU A 36 5.45 9.16 0.75
N SER A 37 5.60 7.85 0.98
CA SER A 37 6.81 7.12 0.59
C SER A 37 7.14 7.18 -0.91
N THR A 38 6.12 7.36 -1.78
CA THR A 38 6.33 7.53 -3.23
C THR A 38 7.06 8.82 -3.60
N LEU A 39 7.00 9.86 -2.76
CA LEU A 39 7.69 11.12 -3.02
C LEU A 39 9.22 10.96 -2.84
N TRP A 40 9.62 10.03 -1.97
CA TRP A 40 11.01 9.73 -1.63
C TRP A 40 11.61 8.61 -2.49
N PHE A 41 10.86 7.56 -2.79
CA PHE A 41 11.31 6.44 -3.62
C PHE A 41 10.81 6.57 -5.06
N THR A 42 11.73 6.49 -6.02
CA THR A 42 11.45 6.46 -7.47
C THR A 42 10.83 5.13 -7.92
N ASP A 43 11.11 4.05 -7.18
CA ASP A 43 10.99 2.69 -7.69
C ASP A 43 9.75 1.97 -7.16
N GLY A 44 8.74 1.87 -8.04
CA GLY A 44 7.62 0.95 -7.89
C GLY A 44 6.26 1.59 -7.60
N PHE A 45 5.24 0.75 -7.63
CA PHE A 45 3.85 1.10 -7.39
C PHE A 45 3.50 1.00 -5.92
N VAL A 46 2.66 1.91 -5.43
CA VAL A 46 1.95 1.79 -4.16
C VAL A 46 0.47 1.55 -4.46
N VAL A 47 -0.08 0.47 -3.91
CA VAL A 47 -1.49 0.08 -4.10
C VAL A 47 -2.25 0.24 -2.79
N ILE A 48 -3.32 1.04 -2.80
CA ILE A 48 -4.18 1.33 -1.64
C ILE A 48 -5.61 0.85 -1.94
N THR A 49 -5.92 -0.37 -1.53
CA THR A 49 -7.30 -0.88 -1.59
C THR A 49 -8.08 -0.58 -0.31
N GLY A 50 -9.39 -0.80 -0.32
CA GLY A 50 -10.25 -0.70 0.86
C GLY A 50 -11.72 -0.66 0.48
N GLU A 51 -12.60 -0.82 1.46
CA GLU A 51 -14.05 -0.90 1.25
C GLU A 51 -14.68 0.34 0.57
N ILE A 52 -15.89 0.18 0.05
CA ILE A 52 -16.67 1.28 -0.53
C ILE A 52 -16.98 2.29 0.59
N GLY A 53 -16.50 3.53 0.41
CA GLY A 53 -16.67 4.58 1.42
C GLY A 53 -15.76 4.46 2.64
N SER A 54 -14.65 3.70 2.57
CA SER A 54 -13.63 3.61 3.63
C SER A 54 -12.78 4.87 3.83
N GLY A 55 -12.93 5.90 2.98
CA GLY A 55 -12.20 7.18 3.10
C GLY A 55 -11.07 7.40 2.09
N LYS A 56 -10.80 6.43 1.19
CA LYS A 56 -9.70 6.46 0.20
C LYS A 56 -9.52 7.80 -0.53
N THR A 57 -10.55 8.32 -1.19
CA THR A 57 -10.46 9.55 -1.98
C THR A 57 -10.14 10.77 -1.10
N THR A 58 -10.74 10.88 0.09
CA THR A 58 -10.44 11.96 1.06
C THR A 58 -9.02 11.85 1.62
N LEU A 59 -8.50 10.63 1.77
CA LEU A 59 -7.09 10.39 2.13
C LEU A 59 -6.13 10.82 1.00
N ILE A 60 -6.48 10.54 -0.27
CA ILE A 60 -5.74 11.02 -1.44
C ILE A 60 -5.74 12.55 -1.49
N GLU A 61 -6.89 13.19 -1.34
CA GLU A 61 -7.00 14.66 -1.31
C GLU A 61 -6.24 15.30 -0.14
N SER A 62 -6.20 14.67 1.03
CA SER A 62 -5.35 15.11 2.15
C SER A 62 -3.87 15.01 1.82
N PHE A 63 -3.43 13.88 1.25
CA PHE A 63 -2.07 13.70 0.78
C PHE A 63 -1.69 14.73 -0.29
N LEU A 64 -2.56 14.98 -1.27
CA LEU A 64 -2.35 15.96 -2.35
C LEU A 64 -2.19 17.41 -1.84
N LYS A 65 -2.84 17.79 -0.74
CA LYS A 65 -2.63 19.10 -0.09
C LYS A 65 -1.24 19.27 0.53
N GLU A 66 -0.51 18.17 0.73
CA GLU A 66 0.83 18.14 1.34
C GLU A 66 1.93 17.73 0.33
N VAL A 67 1.57 17.51 -0.94
CA VAL A 67 2.53 17.21 -2.01
C VAL A 67 3.41 18.44 -2.30
N PRO A 68 4.75 18.32 -2.26
CA PRO A 68 5.67 19.43 -2.54
C PRO A 68 5.57 19.99 -3.96
N ALA A 69 5.86 21.29 -4.11
CA ALA A 69 5.77 22.02 -5.39
C ALA A 69 6.78 21.56 -6.48
N ASP A 70 7.77 20.72 -6.15
CA ASP A 70 8.63 20.06 -7.13
C ASP A 70 8.01 18.78 -7.73
N VAL A 71 6.81 18.40 -7.32
CA VAL A 71 6.07 17.24 -7.82
C VAL A 71 4.96 17.68 -8.78
N VAL A 72 5.03 17.20 -10.02
CA VAL A 72 3.92 17.34 -10.98
C VAL A 72 3.00 16.13 -10.86
N VAL A 73 1.72 16.38 -10.58
CA VAL A 73 0.71 15.34 -10.35
C VAL A 73 -0.22 15.22 -11.55
N ALA A 74 -0.56 13.99 -11.94
CA ALA A 74 -1.77 13.67 -12.69
C ALA A 74 -2.69 12.79 -11.84
N GLN A 75 -3.96 13.20 -11.68
CA GLN A 75 -4.98 12.41 -11.00
C GLN A 75 -6.03 11.91 -11.99
N ILE A 76 -6.25 10.60 -12.03
CA ILE A 76 -7.23 9.93 -12.90
C ILE A 76 -8.31 9.28 -12.04
N ASN A 77 -9.50 9.88 -12.01
CA ASN A 77 -10.67 9.36 -11.29
C ASN A 77 -11.66 8.62 -12.20
N GLN A 78 -11.59 8.84 -13.52
CA GLN A 78 -12.45 8.17 -14.51
C GLN A 78 -11.71 6.99 -15.12
N THR A 79 -12.04 5.79 -14.65
CA THR A 79 -11.30 4.54 -14.96
C THR A 79 -12.01 3.57 -15.91
N GLN A 80 -13.25 3.87 -16.30
CA GLN A 80 -13.93 3.20 -17.42
C GLN A 80 -13.46 3.78 -18.77
N VAL A 81 -12.23 3.45 -19.16
CA VAL A 81 -11.53 4.03 -20.32
C VAL A 81 -10.79 2.96 -21.13
N SER A 82 -10.62 3.19 -22.44
CA SER A 82 -9.70 2.38 -23.24
C SER A 82 -8.23 2.77 -22.97
N ALA A 83 -7.30 1.97 -23.48
CA ALA A 83 -5.87 2.29 -23.44
C ALA A 83 -5.52 3.64 -24.09
N ILE A 84 -6.29 4.09 -25.09
CA ILE A 84 -6.05 5.39 -25.75
C ILE A 84 -6.61 6.52 -24.89
N ASP A 85 -7.86 6.40 -24.41
CA ASP A 85 -8.51 7.46 -23.63
C ASP A 85 -7.80 7.66 -22.27
N PHE A 86 -7.25 6.59 -21.68
CA PHE A 86 -6.39 6.68 -20.49
C PHE A 86 -5.13 7.52 -20.75
N LEU A 87 -4.40 7.24 -21.84
CA LEU A 87 -3.20 8.01 -22.21
C LEU A 87 -3.53 9.47 -22.54
N GLN A 88 -4.70 9.72 -23.15
CA GLN A 88 -5.22 11.08 -23.36
C GLN A 88 -5.58 11.76 -22.04
N ALA A 89 -6.22 11.08 -21.10
CA ALA A 89 -6.56 11.62 -19.78
C ALA A 89 -5.30 12.00 -18.97
N VAL A 90 -4.25 11.17 -19.00
CA VAL A 90 -2.95 11.48 -18.38
C VAL A 90 -2.31 12.72 -19.02
N LEU A 91 -2.33 12.85 -20.35
CA LEU A 91 -1.81 14.03 -21.03
C LEU A 91 -2.63 15.31 -20.79
N LEU A 92 -3.95 15.21 -20.63
CA LEU A 92 -4.82 16.33 -20.24
C LEU A 92 -4.50 16.84 -18.83
N GLN A 93 -4.24 15.93 -17.88
CA GLN A 93 -3.79 16.30 -16.52
C GLN A 93 -2.44 17.02 -16.53
N PHE A 94 -1.54 16.67 -17.46
CA PHE A 94 -0.28 17.39 -17.70
C PHE A 94 -0.42 18.64 -18.60
N GLY A 95 -1.64 19.06 -18.95
CA GLY A 95 -1.91 20.31 -19.69
C GLY A 95 -1.81 20.25 -21.21
N PHE A 96 -1.68 19.05 -21.81
CA PHE A 96 -1.62 18.88 -23.27
C PHE A 96 -3.02 18.80 -23.90
N SER A 97 -3.09 18.88 -25.24
CA SER A 97 -4.32 18.69 -26.02
C SER A 97 -4.22 17.45 -26.94
N PRO A 98 -4.41 16.23 -26.41
CA PRO A 98 -3.98 14.98 -27.06
C PRO A 98 -5.00 14.36 -28.03
N PHE A 99 -6.20 14.95 -28.19
CA PHE A 99 -7.34 14.33 -28.90
C PHE A 99 -7.12 13.95 -30.38
N LYS A 100 -6.08 14.51 -31.03
CA LYS A 100 -5.73 14.20 -32.42
C LYS A 100 -4.57 13.20 -32.55
N MET A 101 -3.93 12.84 -31.44
CA MET A 101 -2.72 12.02 -31.42
C MET A 101 -3.04 10.52 -31.49
N ARG A 102 -2.24 9.77 -32.27
CA ARG A 102 -2.28 8.29 -32.26
C ARG A 102 -1.60 7.73 -31.02
N LYS A 103 -1.87 6.47 -30.66
CA LYS A 103 -1.28 5.82 -29.46
C LYS A 103 0.25 5.98 -29.35
N ALA A 104 0.98 5.84 -30.45
CA ALA A 104 2.43 6.00 -30.45
C ALA A 104 2.88 7.45 -30.14
N GLU A 105 2.14 8.45 -30.65
CA GLU A 105 2.37 9.87 -30.36
C GLU A 105 2.04 10.20 -28.90
N LEU A 106 0.93 9.66 -28.36
CA LEU A 106 0.57 9.79 -26.94
C LEU A 106 1.69 9.28 -26.03
N ILE A 107 2.19 8.05 -26.28
CA ILE A 107 3.29 7.45 -25.50
C ILE A 107 4.57 8.28 -25.67
N SER A 108 4.91 8.71 -26.88
CA SER A 108 6.11 9.54 -27.10
C SER A 108 6.01 10.90 -26.39
N THR A 109 4.82 11.50 -26.32
CA THR A 109 4.60 12.79 -25.64
C THR A 109 4.72 12.62 -24.12
N ILE A 110 4.15 11.56 -23.55
CA ILE A 110 4.32 11.23 -22.12
C ILE A 110 5.80 10.96 -21.81
N ASN A 111 6.48 10.15 -22.61
CA ASN A 111 7.89 9.80 -22.37
C ASN A 111 8.80 11.04 -22.43
N ASN A 112 8.60 11.92 -23.41
CA ASN A 112 9.36 13.17 -23.53
C ASN A 112 9.07 14.09 -22.33
N PHE A 113 7.80 14.30 -21.99
CA PHE A 113 7.39 15.10 -20.83
C PHE A 113 8.01 14.60 -19.52
N LEU A 114 8.04 13.28 -19.29
CA LEU A 114 8.69 12.66 -18.14
C LEU A 114 10.18 13.01 -18.09
N VAL A 115 10.91 12.83 -19.20
CA VAL A 115 12.34 13.17 -19.29
C VAL A 115 12.60 14.66 -19.08
N GLU A 116 11.72 15.54 -19.59
CA GLU A 116 11.79 16.98 -19.35
C GLU A 116 11.57 17.35 -17.88
N GLN A 117 10.61 16.72 -17.19
CA GLN A 117 10.39 16.96 -15.76
C GLN A 117 11.61 16.52 -14.94
N TYR A 118 12.15 15.33 -15.24
CA TYR A 118 13.36 14.81 -14.60
C TYR A 118 14.57 15.73 -14.81
N ALA A 119 14.79 16.21 -16.05
CA ALA A 119 15.86 17.15 -16.37
C ALA A 119 15.68 18.52 -15.67
N ALA A 120 14.45 18.93 -15.39
CA ALA A 120 14.12 20.10 -14.57
C ALA A 120 14.18 19.83 -13.05
N GLY A 121 14.61 18.64 -12.61
CA GLY A 121 14.66 18.25 -11.20
C GLY A 121 13.29 17.98 -10.56
N ARG A 122 12.21 17.97 -11.35
CA ARG A 122 10.84 17.74 -10.90
C ARG A 122 10.49 16.25 -10.89
N LYS A 123 9.74 15.83 -9.89
CA LYS A 123 9.18 14.47 -9.76
C LYS A 123 7.85 14.40 -10.51
N VAL A 124 7.52 13.26 -11.10
CA VAL A 124 6.18 13.02 -11.68
C VAL A 124 5.47 11.93 -10.91
N LEU A 125 4.22 12.20 -10.54
CA LEU A 125 3.34 11.31 -9.80
C LEU A 125 2.02 11.12 -10.55
N LEU A 126 1.67 9.88 -10.84
CA LEU A 126 0.37 9.47 -11.36
C LEU A 126 -0.43 8.81 -10.24
N ILE A 127 -1.59 9.36 -9.90
CA ILE A 127 -2.57 8.73 -9.03
C ILE A 127 -3.75 8.27 -9.88
N VAL A 128 -4.16 7.02 -9.74
CA VAL A 128 -5.39 6.49 -10.34
C VAL A 128 -6.30 5.99 -9.21
N ASP A 129 -7.41 6.68 -8.97
CA ASP A 129 -8.45 6.24 -8.01
C ASP A 129 -9.51 5.41 -8.72
N GLU A 130 -10.29 4.62 -7.97
CA GLU A 130 -11.26 3.65 -8.52
C GLU A 130 -10.64 2.71 -9.58
N ALA A 131 -9.37 2.35 -9.40
CA ALA A 131 -8.56 1.60 -10.36
C ALA A 131 -9.03 0.16 -10.59
N GLN A 132 -9.93 -0.40 -9.75
CA GLN A 132 -10.54 -1.69 -10.02
C GLN A 132 -11.38 -1.69 -11.32
N ASN A 133 -11.85 -0.53 -11.81
CA ASN A 133 -12.59 -0.46 -13.07
C ASN A 133 -11.68 -0.55 -14.31
N LEU A 134 -10.37 -0.39 -14.15
CA LEU A 134 -9.41 -0.49 -15.26
C LEU A 134 -9.46 -1.89 -15.90
N THR A 135 -9.31 -1.96 -17.21
CA THR A 135 -9.11 -3.23 -17.91
C THR A 135 -7.67 -3.72 -17.73
N MET A 136 -7.42 -5.04 -17.84
CA MET A 136 -6.07 -5.63 -17.81
C MET A 136 -5.12 -4.93 -18.80
N ARG A 137 -5.64 -4.55 -19.98
CA ARG A 137 -4.88 -3.83 -21.00
C ARG A 137 -4.39 -2.46 -20.51
N VAL A 138 -5.23 -1.70 -19.79
CA VAL A 138 -4.81 -0.39 -19.26
C VAL A 138 -3.81 -0.56 -18.12
N LEU A 139 -4.00 -1.53 -17.23
CA LEU A 139 -3.00 -1.86 -16.19
C LEU A 139 -1.64 -2.23 -16.81
N GLU A 140 -1.63 -2.93 -17.93
CA GLU A 140 -0.43 -3.23 -18.71
C GLU A 140 0.18 -1.98 -19.39
N GLU A 141 -0.62 -1.05 -19.94
CA GLU A 141 -0.07 0.25 -20.40
C GLU A 141 0.60 1.02 -19.25
N ILE A 142 -0.01 1.06 -18.06
CA ILE A 142 0.57 1.72 -16.88
C ILE A 142 1.89 1.02 -16.47
N ARG A 143 1.94 -0.32 -16.56
CA ARG A 143 3.19 -1.08 -16.38
C ARG A 143 4.25 -0.65 -17.41
N LEU A 144 3.90 -0.51 -18.68
CA LEU A 144 4.83 -0.08 -19.73
C LEU A 144 5.31 1.37 -19.51
N LEU A 145 4.43 2.30 -19.11
CA LEU A 145 4.80 3.68 -18.75
C LEU A 145 5.76 3.74 -17.55
N SER A 146 5.56 2.92 -16.51
CA SER A 146 6.54 2.75 -15.42
C SER A 146 7.87 2.12 -15.88
N GLY A 147 7.96 1.69 -17.15
CA GLY A 147 9.18 1.25 -17.80
C GLY A 147 10.13 2.39 -18.17
N VAL A 148 9.67 3.65 -18.20
CA VAL A 148 10.52 4.81 -18.55
C VAL A 148 11.61 5.01 -17.48
N GLU A 149 12.83 4.72 -17.88
CA GLU A 149 14.06 4.84 -17.11
C GLU A 149 14.95 5.92 -17.73
N THR A 150 15.53 6.76 -16.89
CA THR A 150 16.76 7.47 -17.27
C THR A 150 17.96 6.53 -17.06
N THR A 151 19.18 6.95 -17.40
CA THR A 151 20.39 6.13 -17.22
C THR A 151 20.76 5.83 -15.75
N LYS A 152 19.94 6.26 -14.77
CA LYS A 152 20.10 5.95 -13.34
C LYS A 152 18.79 5.73 -12.58
N ASP A 153 17.75 6.51 -12.88
CA ASP A 153 16.56 6.62 -12.01
C ASP A 153 15.23 6.43 -12.76
N LYS A 154 14.25 5.85 -12.06
CA LYS A 154 12.84 5.80 -12.48
C LYS A 154 12.19 7.18 -12.38
N VAL A 155 11.48 7.58 -13.43
CA VAL A 155 10.93 8.95 -13.52
C VAL A 155 9.51 9.06 -12.96
N LEU A 156 8.66 8.07 -13.29
CA LEU A 156 7.23 8.07 -12.98
C LEU A 156 6.90 7.28 -11.71
N ARG A 157 6.40 7.96 -10.69
CA ARG A 157 5.81 7.36 -9.47
C ARG A 157 4.34 7.06 -9.68
N ILE A 158 3.83 5.95 -9.15
CA ILE A 158 2.44 5.53 -9.40
C ILE A 158 1.75 5.06 -8.11
N ILE A 159 0.60 5.67 -7.82
CA ILE A 159 -0.34 5.22 -6.79
C ILE A 159 -1.60 4.68 -7.50
N LEU A 160 -1.98 3.43 -7.19
CA LEU A 160 -3.24 2.85 -7.62
C LEU A 160 -4.15 2.69 -6.39
N ALA A 161 -5.28 3.39 -6.36
CA ALA A 161 -6.27 3.28 -5.31
C ALA A 161 -7.56 2.64 -5.85
N GLY A 162 -8.27 1.88 -5.01
CA GLY A 162 -9.49 1.20 -5.47
C GLY A 162 -10.17 0.32 -4.43
N GLN A 163 -11.14 -0.44 -4.90
CA GLN A 163 -11.94 -1.40 -4.12
C GLN A 163 -11.20 -2.77 -4.03
N PRO A 164 -11.63 -3.73 -3.19
CA PRO A 164 -10.90 -4.98 -2.95
C PRO A 164 -10.56 -5.79 -4.22
N GLU A 165 -11.43 -5.74 -5.22
CA GLU A 165 -11.33 -6.41 -6.53
C GLU A 165 -10.09 -5.96 -7.34
N LEU A 166 -9.47 -4.83 -6.97
CA LEU A 166 -8.17 -4.41 -7.52
C LEU A 166 -7.04 -5.38 -7.10
N ASN A 167 -7.08 -5.95 -5.89
CA ASN A 167 -6.07 -6.95 -5.49
C ASN A 167 -6.24 -8.22 -6.32
N ASP A 168 -7.45 -8.77 -6.37
CA ASP A 168 -7.80 -9.96 -7.15
C ASP A 168 -7.40 -9.81 -8.63
N LYS A 169 -7.68 -8.62 -9.20
CA LYS A 169 -7.30 -8.26 -10.58
C LYS A 169 -5.78 -8.20 -10.76
N LEU A 170 -5.06 -7.57 -9.84
CA LEU A 170 -3.59 -7.45 -9.91
C LEU A 170 -2.87 -8.80 -9.67
N ASP A 171 -3.46 -9.70 -8.88
CA ASP A 171 -2.91 -11.04 -8.62
C ASP A 171 -3.18 -12.05 -9.75
N ALA A 172 -3.90 -11.65 -10.80
CA ALA A 172 -4.09 -12.46 -12.00
C ALA A 172 -2.74 -12.73 -12.72
N PRO A 173 -2.52 -13.94 -13.29
CA PRO A 173 -1.26 -14.32 -13.93
C PRO A 173 -0.77 -13.35 -15.01
N GLU A 174 -1.69 -12.73 -15.75
CA GLU A 174 -1.42 -11.75 -16.80
C GLU A 174 -0.71 -10.49 -16.28
N LEU A 175 -0.93 -10.13 -15.00
CA LEU A 175 -0.36 -8.95 -14.36
C LEU A 175 0.82 -9.28 -13.42
N ALA A 176 1.35 -10.51 -13.45
CA ALA A 176 2.53 -10.90 -12.67
C ALA A 176 3.74 -9.96 -12.87
N GLN A 177 3.95 -9.44 -14.08
CA GLN A 177 5.02 -8.45 -14.36
C GLN A 177 4.75 -7.06 -13.76
N LEU A 178 3.48 -6.68 -13.57
CA LEU A 178 3.09 -5.46 -12.86
C LEU A 178 3.26 -5.67 -11.35
N MET A 179 2.84 -6.82 -10.83
CA MET A 179 3.01 -7.18 -9.42
C MET A 179 4.46 -7.21 -8.95
N GLN A 180 5.41 -7.65 -9.79
CA GLN A 180 6.85 -7.55 -9.51
C GLN A 180 7.35 -6.09 -9.34
N ARG A 181 6.58 -5.09 -9.79
CA ARG A 181 6.86 -3.66 -9.60
C ARG A 181 6.06 -3.03 -8.46
N VAL A 182 5.13 -3.74 -7.82
CA VAL A 182 4.39 -3.24 -6.66
C VAL A 182 5.31 -3.29 -5.43
N ARG A 183 5.89 -2.15 -5.07
CA ARG A 183 6.74 -2.01 -3.88
C ARG A 183 5.93 -2.13 -2.60
N LEU A 184 4.65 -1.74 -2.63
CA LEU A 184 3.79 -1.81 -1.46
C LEU A 184 2.31 -2.04 -1.82
N ARG A 185 1.66 -2.92 -1.07
CA ARG A 185 0.20 -3.00 -0.95
C ARG A 185 -0.25 -2.63 0.46
N PHE A 186 -1.37 -1.92 0.55
CA PHE A 186 -2.14 -1.77 1.77
C PHE A 186 -3.64 -1.90 1.48
N HIS A 187 -4.37 -2.39 2.47
CA HIS A 187 -5.82 -2.50 2.43
C HIS A 187 -6.37 -1.75 3.65
N LEU A 188 -7.04 -0.63 3.39
CA LEU A 188 -7.66 0.23 4.38
C LEU A 188 -8.99 -0.40 4.81
N GLN A 189 -8.97 -1.02 5.99
CA GLN A 189 -10.14 -1.66 6.60
C GLN A 189 -11.13 -0.60 7.13
N THR A 190 -12.29 -1.06 7.58
CA THR A 190 -13.25 -0.22 8.32
C THR A 190 -12.73 0.10 9.72
N LEU A 191 -13.30 1.14 10.34
CA LEU A 191 -12.94 1.58 11.69
C LEU A 191 -13.38 0.55 12.74
N ALA A 192 -12.60 0.34 13.80
CA ALA A 192 -13.08 -0.39 14.97
C ALA A 192 -14.23 0.38 15.68
N GLU A 193 -14.95 -0.26 16.60
CA GLU A 193 -16.03 0.40 17.38
C GLU A 193 -15.51 1.63 18.16
N ALA A 194 -14.37 1.49 18.84
CA ALA A 194 -13.72 2.61 19.53
C ALA A 194 -13.26 3.72 18.57
N GLU A 195 -12.77 3.37 17.37
CA GLU A 195 -12.44 4.35 16.34
C GLU A 195 -13.68 5.00 15.71
N THR A 196 -14.82 4.30 15.68
CA THR A 196 -16.12 4.80 15.20
C THR A 196 -16.64 5.91 16.11
N LYS A 197 -16.56 5.73 17.45
CA LYS A 197 -16.84 6.82 18.40
C LYS A 197 -15.92 8.02 18.14
N SER A 198 -14.61 7.79 18.07
CA SER A 198 -13.62 8.86 17.85
C SER A 198 -13.80 9.60 16.51
N TYR A 199 -14.22 8.89 15.46
CA TYR A 199 -14.56 9.45 14.15
C TYR A 199 -15.76 10.41 14.23
N ILE A 200 -16.84 9.97 14.91
CA ILE A 200 -18.05 10.77 15.10
C ILE A 200 -17.74 12.04 15.91
N GLN A 201 -16.98 11.90 17.00
CA GLN A 201 -16.52 13.04 17.82
C GLN A 201 -15.65 14.00 16.99
N HIS A 202 -14.61 13.51 16.30
CA HIS A 202 -13.75 14.34 15.45
C HIS A 202 -14.53 15.16 14.40
N ARG A 203 -15.51 14.55 13.72
CA ARG A 203 -16.32 15.28 12.72
C ARG A 203 -17.26 16.31 13.34
N LEU A 204 -17.73 16.08 14.56
CA LEU A 204 -18.47 17.08 15.34
C LEU A 204 -17.55 18.22 15.79
N ASP A 205 -16.33 17.91 16.26
CA ASP A 205 -15.33 18.89 16.70
C ASP A 205 -14.92 19.84 15.56
N VAL A 206 -14.64 19.30 14.36
CA VAL A 206 -14.33 20.10 13.16
C VAL A 206 -15.51 21.00 12.77
N ALA A 207 -16.75 20.49 12.84
CA ALA A 207 -17.97 21.29 12.66
C ALA A 207 -18.23 22.31 13.79
N GLY A 208 -17.37 22.36 14.82
CA GLY A 208 -17.41 23.33 15.91
C GLY A 208 -18.18 22.88 17.15
N ALA A 209 -18.34 21.58 17.40
CA ALA A 209 -19.02 21.07 18.59
C ALA A 209 -18.32 21.51 19.90
N GLY A 210 -17.01 21.27 20.03
CA GLY A 210 -16.31 21.43 21.31
C GLY A 210 -16.87 20.44 22.35
N ASP A 211 -16.84 20.81 23.64
CA ASP A 211 -17.18 19.93 24.77
C ASP A 211 -18.68 19.55 24.91
N ARG A 212 -19.46 19.59 23.82
CA ARG A 212 -20.90 19.36 23.80
C ARG A 212 -21.22 17.93 23.36
N GLU A 213 -21.81 17.14 24.27
CA GLU A 213 -22.28 15.78 23.99
C GLU A 213 -23.53 15.78 23.10
N ILE A 214 -23.33 15.97 21.78
CA ILE A 214 -24.39 15.95 20.77
C ILE A 214 -24.95 14.53 20.55
N PHE A 215 -24.19 13.48 20.89
CA PHE A 215 -24.60 12.07 20.79
C PHE A 215 -24.49 11.39 22.15
N ALA A 216 -25.58 10.77 22.62
CA ALA A 216 -25.61 10.05 23.89
C ALA A 216 -24.68 8.81 23.85
N PRO A 217 -24.05 8.40 24.97
CA PRO A 217 -23.04 7.33 24.97
C PRO A 217 -23.50 5.96 24.45
N ASP A 218 -24.80 5.66 24.49
CA ASP A 218 -25.39 4.41 24.00
C ASP A 218 -25.59 4.38 22.46
N THR A 219 -25.50 5.54 21.79
CA THR A 219 -25.66 5.64 20.33
C THR A 219 -24.50 5.02 19.57
N TYR A 220 -23.26 5.13 20.07
CA TYR A 220 -22.05 4.77 19.32
C TYR A 220 -22.02 3.27 18.94
N THR A 221 -22.43 2.39 19.85
CA THR A 221 -22.50 0.94 19.62
C THR A 221 -23.55 0.58 18.57
N GLU A 222 -24.73 1.22 18.58
CA GLU A 222 -25.75 0.98 17.54
C GLU A 222 -25.31 1.55 16.18
N VAL A 223 -24.67 2.73 16.15
CA VAL A 223 -24.09 3.27 14.91
C VAL A 223 -23.04 2.31 14.34
N TYR A 224 -22.15 1.77 15.17
CA TYR A 224 -21.18 0.76 14.74
C TYR A 224 -21.86 -0.53 14.23
N ARG A 225 -22.86 -1.05 14.95
CA ARG A 225 -23.64 -2.24 14.57
C ARG A 225 -24.31 -2.13 13.19
N TYR A 226 -24.89 -0.97 12.88
CA TYR A 226 -25.53 -0.74 11.58
C TYR A 226 -24.56 -0.32 10.47
N CYS A 227 -23.37 0.21 10.79
CA CYS A 227 -22.41 0.75 9.81
C CYS A 227 -21.12 -0.07 9.60
N GLY A 228 -20.80 -1.03 10.48
CA GLY A 228 -19.59 -1.85 10.40
C GLY A 228 -18.27 -1.09 10.46
N GLY A 229 -18.29 0.15 10.99
CA GLY A 229 -17.15 1.06 10.96
C GLY A 229 -16.89 1.74 9.61
N VAL A 230 -17.78 1.63 8.62
CA VAL A 230 -17.61 2.28 7.31
C VAL A 230 -17.91 3.79 7.45
N PRO A 231 -16.93 4.70 7.24
CA PRO A 231 -17.10 6.15 7.35
C PRO A 231 -18.31 6.71 6.59
N ARG A 232 -18.53 6.29 5.33
CA ARG A 232 -19.68 6.72 4.52
C ARG A 232 -21.03 6.31 5.12
N LEU A 233 -21.13 5.13 5.73
CA LEU A 233 -22.38 4.67 6.38
C LEU A 233 -22.59 5.40 7.72
N ILE A 234 -21.52 5.57 8.51
CA ILE A 234 -21.55 6.34 9.76
C ILE A 234 -22.10 7.76 9.48
N ASN A 235 -21.57 8.43 8.45
CA ASN A 235 -22.04 9.75 8.05
C ASN A 235 -23.54 9.79 7.74
N THR A 236 -24.02 8.91 6.85
CA THR A 236 -25.45 8.87 6.48
C THR A 236 -26.35 8.63 7.69
N LEU A 237 -26.01 7.67 8.55
CA LEU A 237 -26.82 7.38 9.73
C LEU A 237 -26.79 8.52 10.76
N CYS A 238 -25.64 9.17 10.97
CA CYS A 238 -25.52 10.28 11.90
C CYS A 238 -26.25 11.54 11.39
N ASP A 239 -26.19 11.84 10.09
CA ASP A 239 -26.91 12.98 9.50
C ASP A 239 -28.44 12.81 9.64
N THR A 240 -28.97 11.64 9.25
CA THR A 240 -30.41 11.33 9.41
C THR A 240 -30.82 11.31 10.88
N ALA A 241 -30.00 10.78 11.80
CA ALA A 241 -30.30 10.79 13.23
C ALA A 241 -30.29 12.20 13.84
N MET A 242 -29.42 13.10 13.37
CA MET A 242 -29.46 14.52 13.77
C MET A 242 -30.71 15.24 13.23
N MET A 243 -31.17 14.91 12.02
CA MET A 243 -32.45 15.40 11.49
C MET A 243 -33.65 14.87 12.31
N ALA A 244 -33.63 13.58 12.71
CA ALA A 244 -34.67 12.99 13.53
C ALA A 244 -34.73 13.61 14.94
N ALA A 245 -33.58 13.77 15.61
CA ALA A 245 -33.48 14.40 16.92
C ALA A 245 -33.94 15.88 16.88
N TYR A 246 -33.56 16.63 15.83
CA TYR A 246 -34.05 17.99 15.58
C TYR A 246 -35.57 18.04 15.39
N THR A 247 -36.14 17.13 14.59
CA THR A 247 -37.60 17.04 14.35
C THR A 247 -38.37 16.68 15.62
N ALA A 248 -37.71 16.04 16.59
CA ALA A 248 -38.25 15.72 17.91
C ALA A 248 -37.90 16.76 19.00
N ASP A 249 -37.40 17.94 18.63
CA ASP A 249 -36.97 19.05 19.51
C ASP A 249 -35.97 18.63 20.62
N ARG A 250 -35.00 17.78 20.27
CA ARG A 250 -33.97 17.29 21.20
C ARG A 250 -32.62 17.96 20.98
N GLY A 251 -32.05 18.49 22.07
CA GLY A 251 -30.69 19.03 22.10
C GLY A 251 -29.55 18.00 22.02
N ALA A 252 -29.87 16.70 22.00
CA ALA A 252 -28.92 15.61 21.79
C ALA A 252 -29.57 14.43 21.04
N VAL A 253 -28.78 13.72 20.23
CA VAL A 253 -29.16 12.49 19.54
C VAL A 253 -29.14 11.32 20.51
N THR A 254 -30.27 10.62 20.62
CA THR A 254 -30.43 9.44 21.50
C THR A 254 -30.51 8.16 20.68
N ARG A 255 -30.40 6.99 21.34
CA ARG A 255 -30.63 5.70 20.68
C ARG A 255 -32.00 5.57 20.00
N ALA A 256 -33.03 6.27 20.48
CA ALA A 256 -34.33 6.31 19.80
C ALA A 256 -34.26 6.98 18.41
N ASP A 257 -33.38 7.98 18.26
CA ASP A 257 -33.17 8.72 17.01
C ASP A 257 -32.34 7.91 16.01
N ILE A 258 -31.30 7.20 16.49
CA ILE A 258 -30.56 6.21 15.69
C ILE A 258 -31.52 5.15 15.14
N ILE A 259 -32.38 4.58 15.99
CA ILE A 259 -33.35 3.55 15.59
C ILE A 259 -34.49 4.14 14.73
N SER A 260 -34.76 5.45 14.79
CA SER A 260 -35.63 6.13 13.82
C SER A 260 -34.95 6.21 12.45
N ALA A 261 -33.73 6.72 12.40
CA ALA A 261 -32.93 6.86 11.17
C ALA A 261 -32.67 5.51 10.48
N VAL A 262 -32.38 4.44 11.23
CA VAL A 262 -32.26 3.07 10.69
C VAL A 262 -33.54 2.62 9.96
N ARG A 263 -34.72 2.93 10.52
CA ARG A 263 -36.02 2.56 9.92
C ARG A 263 -36.35 3.41 8.70
N GLU A 264 -36.05 4.70 8.75
CA GLU A 264 -36.19 5.64 7.62
C GLU A 264 -35.29 5.25 6.43
N LEU A 265 -34.03 4.93 6.71
CA LEU A 265 -33.05 4.44 5.73
C LEU A 265 -33.29 2.98 5.30
N GLN A 266 -34.24 2.28 5.92
CA GLN A 266 -34.56 0.86 5.70
C GLN A 266 -33.36 -0.09 5.87
N TRP A 267 -32.47 0.20 6.83
CA TRP A 267 -31.22 -0.52 7.01
C TRP A 267 -31.33 -1.79 7.87
N VAL A 268 -30.63 -2.84 7.43
CA VAL A 268 -30.29 -4.00 8.25
C VAL A 268 -28.92 -3.82 8.92
N GLU A 269 -28.65 -4.59 9.97
CA GLU A 269 -27.35 -4.64 10.64
C GLU A 269 -26.22 -4.94 9.64
N TYR A 270 -25.03 -4.37 9.85
CA TYR A 270 -23.93 -4.49 8.89
C TYR A 270 -23.49 -5.95 8.66
N SER A 271 -23.54 -6.76 9.71
CA SER A 271 -23.30 -8.21 9.71
C SER A 271 -24.26 -8.99 8.80
N ALA A 272 -25.48 -8.49 8.58
CA ALA A 272 -26.52 -9.11 7.78
C ALA A 272 -26.62 -8.55 6.34
N ARG A 273 -25.80 -7.54 5.99
CA ARG A 273 -25.76 -7.01 4.62
C ARG A 273 -25.12 -8.03 3.68
N PRO A 274 -25.67 -8.27 2.47
CA PRO A 274 -24.97 -9.06 1.46
C PRO A 274 -23.67 -8.33 1.11
N ARG A 275 -22.53 -9.00 1.29
CA ARG A 275 -21.25 -8.51 0.76
C ARG A 275 -21.32 -8.53 -0.78
N PRO A 276 -20.62 -7.63 -1.47
CA PRO A 276 -20.34 -7.81 -2.90
C PRO A 276 -19.77 -9.21 -3.13
N PRO A 277 -20.12 -9.89 -4.23
CA PRO A 277 -19.51 -11.17 -4.55
C PRO A 277 -18.04 -10.94 -4.91
N THR A 278 -17.15 -11.11 -3.93
CA THR A 278 -15.73 -11.39 -4.19
C THR A 278 -15.68 -12.51 -5.21
N THR A 279 -14.98 -12.29 -6.32
CA THR A 279 -14.89 -13.28 -7.40
C THR A 279 -13.93 -14.39 -7.03
N THR A 280 -14.35 -15.21 -6.05
CA THR A 280 -13.81 -16.54 -5.81
C THR A 280 -13.73 -17.25 -7.16
N PRO A 281 -12.57 -17.79 -7.57
CA PRO A 281 -12.47 -18.59 -8.79
C PRO A 281 -13.55 -19.68 -8.77
N PRO A 282 -14.24 -19.93 -9.90
CA PRO A 282 -15.40 -20.81 -9.92
C PRO A 282 -15.03 -22.18 -9.38
N GLN A 283 -15.56 -22.52 -8.21
CA GLN A 283 -15.38 -23.83 -7.62
C GLN A 283 -15.96 -24.86 -8.60
N GLN A 284 -15.13 -25.78 -9.06
CA GLN A 284 -15.57 -26.89 -9.89
C GLN A 284 -16.68 -27.65 -9.14
N PRO A 285 -17.76 -28.10 -9.82
CA PRO A 285 -18.90 -28.71 -9.14
C PRO A 285 -18.46 -29.85 -8.22
N GLN A 286 -18.62 -29.65 -6.91
CA GLN A 286 -18.24 -30.65 -5.90
C GLN A 286 -19.11 -31.89 -6.09
N GLN A 287 -18.47 -33.03 -6.39
CA GLN A 287 -19.13 -34.32 -6.34
C GLN A 287 -19.55 -34.60 -4.89
N PRO A 288 -20.72 -35.21 -4.64
CA PRO A 288 -21.17 -35.53 -3.29
C PRO A 288 -20.16 -36.49 -2.62
N PRO A 289 -19.91 -36.34 -1.30
CA PRO A 289 -18.87 -37.09 -0.62
C PRO A 289 -19.16 -38.60 -0.60
N PRO A 290 -18.16 -39.46 -0.85
CA PRO A 290 -18.32 -40.91 -0.76
C PRO A 290 -18.52 -41.36 0.69
N GLN A 291 -19.27 -42.44 0.90
CA GLN A 291 -19.43 -43.07 2.20
C GLN A 291 -18.14 -43.81 2.62
N PRO A 292 -17.81 -43.86 3.92
CA PRO A 292 -16.58 -44.47 4.40
C PRO A 292 -16.62 -46.01 4.34
N PRO A 293 -15.61 -46.68 3.75
CA PRO A 293 -15.44 -48.13 3.85
C PRO A 293 -14.80 -48.54 5.19
N GLN A 294 -14.89 -49.83 5.50
CA GLN A 294 -14.28 -50.46 6.69
C GLN A 294 -12.85 -50.93 6.37
N SER A 295 -11.99 -51.07 7.39
CA SER A 295 -10.59 -51.55 7.30
C SER A 295 -10.51 -53.09 7.49
N GLU A 296 -9.39 -53.80 7.35
CA GLU A 296 -7.93 -53.50 7.25
C GLU A 296 -7.31 -54.44 6.16
N PRO A 297 -5.96 -54.58 5.95
CA PRO A 297 -4.78 -53.84 6.41
C PRO A 297 -3.81 -53.42 5.25
N GLU A 298 -2.52 -53.22 5.55
CA GLU A 298 -1.38 -52.80 4.70
C GLU A 298 -1.32 -53.36 3.27
N THR A 299 -0.87 -52.60 2.26
CA THR A 299 0.57 -52.46 1.88
C THR A 299 0.84 -51.19 1.04
N ALA A 300 2.09 -50.69 1.03
CA ALA A 300 2.59 -49.51 0.29
C ALA A 300 2.14 -49.43 -1.20
N LEU A 301 1.93 -48.24 -1.81
CA LEU A 301 2.98 -47.24 -2.12
C LEU A 301 2.38 -45.95 -2.75
N ALA A 302 3.06 -44.80 -2.59
CA ALA A 302 2.98 -43.55 -3.37
C ALA A 302 1.64 -42.74 -3.46
N ALA A 303 1.56 -41.68 -2.65
CA ALA A 303 1.27 -40.30 -3.11
C ALA A 303 1.64 -39.29 -2.01
N ALA A 304 2.21 -38.13 -2.35
CA ALA A 304 2.66 -37.13 -1.38
C ALA A 304 2.41 -35.69 -1.86
N ALA A 305 2.52 -34.75 -0.90
CA ALA A 305 2.54 -33.28 -1.08
C ALA A 305 1.22 -32.59 -1.48
N SER A 306 0.41 -32.23 -0.49
CA SER A 306 0.16 -30.80 -0.17
C SER A 306 -0.64 -30.65 1.14
N GLY A 307 -0.26 -29.69 1.98
CA GLY A 307 -0.93 -29.43 3.26
C GLY A 307 -0.24 -28.32 4.05
N ALA A 308 -0.87 -27.14 4.14
CA ALA A 308 -0.39 -26.00 4.92
C ALA A 308 -1.58 -25.13 5.34
N GLU A 309 -2.07 -25.35 6.56
CA GLU A 309 -3.20 -24.63 7.16
C GLU A 309 -2.91 -23.11 7.35
N PRO A 310 -3.88 -22.22 7.06
CA PRO A 310 -3.72 -20.78 7.22
C PRO A 310 -3.64 -20.37 8.71
N GLY A 311 -2.42 -20.11 9.18
CA GLY A 311 -2.13 -19.72 10.56
C GLY A 311 -0.83 -20.33 11.10
N THR A 312 -0.34 -21.38 10.45
CA THR A 312 0.88 -22.12 10.79
C THR A 312 2.11 -21.19 10.82
N THR A 313 2.84 -21.17 11.95
CA THR A 313 4.16 -20.52 12.04
C THR A 313 5.16 -21.26 11.13
N VAL A 314 5.96 -20.53 10.36
CA VAL A 314 6.88 -21.10 9.35
C VAL A 314 8.36 -20.74 9.60
N ALA A 315 8.67 -19.92 10.59
CA ALA A 315 10.02 -19.67 11.12
C ALA A 315 9.91 -18.90 12.45
N ARG A 316 11.02 -18.71 13.16
CA ARG A 316 11.14 -17.73 14.24
C ARG A 316 12.27 -16.76 14.01
N LEU A 317 12.16 -15.61 14.65
CA LEU A 317 13.25 -14.65 14.83
C LEU A 317 13.50 -14.49 16.33
N LEU A 318 14.70 -14.84 16.79
CA LEU A 318 15.11 -14.66 18.17
C LEU A 318 15.84 -13.31 18.29
N VAL A 319 15.34 -12.41 19.13
CA VAL A 319 15.99 -11.12 19.41
C VAL A 319 16.94 -11.31 20.58
N ALA A 320 18.24 -11.23 20.33
CA ALA A 320 19.26 -11.20 21.37
C ALA A 320 19.84 -9.79 21.55
N THR A 321 20.21 -9.47 22.78
CA THR A 321 20.88 -8.22 23.17
C THR A 321 22.01 -8.58 24.14
N GLU A 322 23.24 -8.15 23.84
CA GLU A 322 24.43 -8.42 24.66
C GLU A 322 24.59 -9.93 25.02
N GLY A 323 24.35 -10.80 24.03
CA GLY A 323 24.48 -12.26 24.15
C GLY A 323 23.34 -12.97 24.87
N ARG A 324 22.26 -12.28 25.24
CA ARG A 324 21.06 -12.88 25.86
C ARG A 324 19.84 -12.74 24.96
N THR A 325 19.12 -13.84 24.71
CA THR A 325 17.81 -13.80 24.05
C THR A 325 16.80 -13.09 24.94
N VAL A 326 16.16 -12.05 24.40
CA VAL A 326 15.19 -11.17 25.11
C VAL A 326 13.76 -11.45 24.64
N GLN A 327 13.57 -11.86 23.38
CA GLN A 327 12.25 -12.03 22.77
C GLN A 327 12.28 -13.09 21.67
N GLU A 328 11.22 -13.89 21.55
CA GLU A 328 10.94 -14.72 20.37
C GLU A 328 9.81 -14.11 19.54
N ILE A 329 9.95 -14.12 18.21
CA ILE A 329 8.95 -13.61 17.28
C ILE A 329 8.55 -14.75 16.32
N PRO A 330 7.28 -15.21 16.31
CA PRO A 330 6.82 -16.20 15.36
C PRO A 330 6.60 -15.58 13.98
N LEU A 331 7.31 -16.06 12.97
CA LEU A 331 7.16 -15.63 11.58
C LEU A 331 6.11 -16.50 10.88
N ARG A 332 4.98 -15.89 10.52
CA ARG A 332 3.96 -16.45 9.62
C ARG A 332 4.20 -15.96 8.19
N ILE A 333 3.53 -16.59 7.21
CA ILE A 333 3.53 -16.09 5.82
C ILE A 333 2.95 -14.67 5.81
N GLY A 334 3.65 -13.72 5.20
CA GLY A 334 3.33 -12.29 5.25
C GLY A 334 4.56 -11.40 5.46
N ARG A 335 4.36 -10.27 6.14
CA ARG A 335 5.35 -9.22 6.40
C ARG A 335 5.33 -8.84 7.89
N VAL A 336 6.51 -8.68 8.48
CA VAL A 336 6.70 -8.22 9.86
C VAL A 336 7.68 -7.04 9.84
N ILE A 337 7.28 -5.88 10.32
CA ILE A 337 8.14 -4.68 10.44
C ILE A 337 8.75 -4.62 11.84
N ILE A 338 10.04 -4.32 11.93
CA ILE A 338 10.80 -4.20 13.16
C ILE A 338 11.32 -2.76 13.30
N GLY A 339 11.10 -2.14 14.46
CA GLY A 339 11.49 -0.75 14.69
C GLY A 339 11.38 -0.31 16.15
N ARG A 340 11.72 0.96 16.43
CA ARG A 340 11.80 1.49 17.80
C ARG A 340 10.43 1.85 18.39
N THR A 341 9.49 2.27 17.56
CA THR A 341 8.20 2.81 17.99
C THR A 341 7.12 1.71 18.10
N PRO A 342 6.07 1.90 18.93
CA PRO A 342 5.04 0.89 19.20
C PRO A 342 4.03 0.66 18.05
N ASP A 343 4.29 1.24 16.88
CA ASP A 343 3.53 1.11 15.63
C ASP A 343 4.14 0.09 14.65
N ASN A 344 5.27 -0.52 15.02
CA ASN A 344 5.85 -1.65 14.30
C ASN A 344 5.23 -2.97 14.77
N ASP A 345 5.21 -3.97 13.89
CA ASP A 345 4.69 -5.30 14.23
C ASP A 345 5.61 -6.00 15.27
N VAL A 346 6.87 -5.55 15.39
CA VAL A 346 7.81 -5.82 16.49
C VAL A 346 8.44 -4.51 16.96
N GLN A 347 8.19 -4.11 18.20
CA GLN A 347 8.90 -3.01 18.84
C GLN A 347 10.17 -3.50 19.55
N ILE A 348 11.31 -2.88 19.24
CA ILE A 348 12.55 -3.01 20.02
C ILE A 348 12.96 -1.59 20.46
N ASP A 349 12.56 -1.18 21.67
CA ASP A 349 12.82 0.19 22.14
C ASP A 349 14.31 0.39 22.50
N SER A 350 15.05 0.90 21.52
CA SER A 350 16.48 1.13 21.60
C SER A 350 16.87 2.34 20.77
N ARG A 351 17.67 3.24 21.34
CA ARG A 351 18.22 4.42 20.62
C ARG A 351 19.06 4.05 19.39
N PHE A 352 19.52 2.80 19.30
CA PHE A 352 20.27 2.28 18.15
C PHE A 352 19.36 1.74 17.03
N ILE A 353 18.04 1.87 17.18
CA ILE A 353 17.03 1.42 16.22
C ILE A 353 16.23 2.63 15.70
N SER A 354 16.00 2.66 14.39
CA SER A 354 15.19 3.69 13.71
C SER A 354 13.68 3.43 13.95
N ARG A 355 12.83 4.46 13.76
CA ARG A 355 11.38 4.38 14.02
C ARG A 355 10.76 3.15 13.34
N HIS A 356 11.01 2.99 12.04
CA HIS A 356 10.98 1.71 11.35
C HIS A 356 12.42 1.41 10.93
N HIS A 357 12.94 0.21 11.18
CA HIS A 357 14.35 -0.14 10.93
C HIS A 357 14.47 -1.10 9.76
N CYS A 358 13.76 -2.22 9.82
CA CYS A 358 13.80 -3.24 8.80
C CYS A 358 12.45 -3.99 8.71
N GLN A 359 12.29 -4.79 7.67
CA GLN A 359 11.14 -5.67 7.50
C GLN A 359 11.61 -7.09 7.16
N VAL A 360 10.90 -8.07 7.70
CA VAL A 360 11.04 -9.48 7.34
C VAL A 360 9.84 -9.87 6.49
N ILE A 361 10.08 -10.39 5.29
CA ILE A 361 9.06 -10.87 4.36
C ILE A 361 9.21 -12.38 4.22
N THR A 362 8.13 -13.08 4.51
CA THR A 362 8.08 -14.52 4.73
C THR A 362 7.11 -15.14 3.75
N THR A 363 7.61 -15.98 2.83
CA THR A 363 6.78 -16.77 1.91
C THR A 363 6.65 -18.21 2.43
N ALA A 364 5.95 -19.08 1.70
CA ALA A 364 5.90 -20.51 2.01
C ALA A 364 7.27 -21.22 1.87
N HIS A 365 8.17 -20.70 1.02
CA HIS A 365 9.43 -21.39 0.64
C HIS A 365 10.71 -20.62 0.99
N SER A 366 10.62 -19.31 1.19
CA SER A 366 11.75 -18.42 1.51
C SER A 366 11.40 -17.44 2.64
N CYS A 367 12.42 -16.81 3.20
CA CYS A 367 12.30 -15.64 4.06
C CYS A 367 13.44 -14.65 3.74
N HIS A 368 13.17 -13.35 3.81
CA HIS A 368 14.20 -12.35 3.58
C HIS A 368 13.97 -11.08 4.39
N ILE A 369 15.06 -10.45 4.79
CA ILE A 369 15.07 -9.17 5.50
C ILE A 369 15.46 -8.03 4.56
N GLU A 370 14.83 -6.86 4.70
CA GLU A 370 15.11 -5.63 3.95
C GLU A 370 15.24 -4.45 4.93
N ASP A 371 16.26 -3.60 4.72
CA ASP A 371 16.49 -2.37 5.48
C ASP A 371 15.52 -1.28 5.02
N LEU A 372 14.78 -0.68 5.95
CA LEU A 372 13.85 0.41 5.67
C LEU A 372 14.56 1.78 5.62
N ASN A 373 15.76 1.79 5.01
CA ASN A 373 16.71 2.91 4.99
C ASN A 373 17.00 3.44 6.41
N SER A 374 17.44 2.54 7.28
CA SER A 374 17.68 2.86 8.69
C SER A 374 18.99 3.63 8.89
N THR A 375 19.05 4.36 10.01
CA THR A 375 20.20 5.21 10.36
C THR A 375 21.49 4.39 10.48
N ASN A 376 21.42 3.24 11.15
CA ASN A 376 22.57 2.38 11.39
C ASN A 376 22.74 1.30 10.30
N GLY A 377 21.64 0.81 9.73
CA GLY A 377 21.65 -0.30 8.77
C GLY A 377 21.55 -1.67 9.45
N ILE A 378 21.07 -2.65 8.68
CA ILE A 378 21.20 -4.06 9.01
C ILE A 378 22.52 -4.62 8.46
N TYR A 379 23.13 -5.54 9.20
CA TYR A 379 24.39 -6.20 8.82
C TYR A 379 24.25 -7.72 8.91
N VAL A 380 24.80 -8.43 7.94
CA VAL A 380 24.88 -9.91 7.93
C VAL A 380 26.32 -10.29 7.67
N LYS A 381 26.89 -11.17 8.50
CA LYS A 381 28.30 -11.63 8.39
C LYS A 381 29.27 -10.43 8.27
N ALA A 382 29.05 -9.42 9.13
CA ALA A 382 29.71 -8.10 9.19
C ALA A 382 29.55 -7.17 7.97
N ALA A 383 28.91 -7.59 6.87
CA ALA A 383 28.63 -6.72 5.72
C ALA A 383 27.29 -5.96 5.91
N ARG A 384 27.25 -4.65 5.67
CA ARG A 384 25.98 -3.89 5.60
C ARG A 384 25.21 -4.30 4.36
N VAL A 385 23.96 -4.71 4.50
CA VAL A 385 23.11 -5.17 3.39
C VAL A 385 21.82 -4.36 3.32
N ARG A 386 21.28 -4.14 2.11
CA ARG A 386 19.94 -3.56 1.93
C ARG A 386 18.85 -4.61 1.93
N ARG A 387 19.14 -5.81 1.44
CA ARG A 387 18.24 -6.98 1.42
C ARG A 387 19.09 -8.25 1.51
N HIS A 388 18.64 -9.24 2.28
CA HIS A 388 19.33 -10.53 2.44
C HIS A 388 18.33 -11.69 2.56
N HIS A 389 18.63 -12.84 1.95
CA HIS A 389 17.84 -14.05 2.07
C HIS A 389 18.22 -14.80 3.36
N LEU A 390 17.28 -14.92 4.29
CA LEU A 390 17.52 -15.55 5.58
C LEU A 390 17.57 -17.06 5.41
N ASN A 391 18.69 -17.66 5.84
CA ASN A 391 18.91 -19.09 5.89
C ASN A 391 18.90 -19.56 7.35
N ASP A 392 18.56 -20.82 7.62
CA ASP A 392 18.51 -21.38 8.98
C ASP A 392 19.82 -21.11 9.76
N GLY A 393 19.74 -20.39 10.88
CA GLY A 393 20.89 -19.95 11.67
C GLY A 393 21.57 -18.64 11.25
N ASP A 394 21.12 -17.93 10.22
CA ASP A 394 21.67 -16.60 9.89
C ASP A 394 21.38 -15.58 11.01
N VAL A 395 22.43 -14.87 11.42
CA VAL A 395 22.37 -13.77 12.40
C VAL A 395 22.44 -12.43 11.68
N VAL A 396 21.44 -11.57 11.92
CA VAL A 396 21.40 -10.20 11.41
C VAL A 396 21.58 -9.21 12.55
N LEU A 397 22.61 -8.37 12.49
CA LEU A 397 22.80 -7.28 13.45
C LEU A 397 21.97 -6.06 13.04
N VAL A 398 21.19 -5.53 13.97
CA VAL A 398 20.26 -4.40 13.81
C VAL A 398 20.56 -3.37 14.90
N GLY A 399 21.44 -2.42 14.58
CA GLY A 399 22.00 -1.48 15.55
C GLY A 399 22.91 -2.14 16.59
N LYS A 400 22.33 -2.59 17.70
CA LYS A 400 23.00 -3.33 18.79
C LYS A 400 22.35 -4.68 19.12
N HIS A 401 21.31 -5.05 18.39
CA HIS A 401 20.50 -6.24 18.65
C HIS A 401 20.75 -7.27 17.56
N GLU A 402 20.85 -8.54 17.93
CA GLU A 402 21.07 -9.65 17.02
C GLU A 402 19.73 -10.33 16.77
N LEU A 403 19.38 -10.49 15.50
CA LEU A 403 18.17 -11.19 15.05
C LEU A 403 18.60 -12.53 14.45
N ILE A 404 18.41 -13.61 15.20
CA ILE A 404 18.78 -14.97 14.78
C ILE A 404 17.55 -15.60 14.12
N TYR A 405 17.66 -15.97 12.84
CA TYR A 405 16.59 -16.65 12.11
C TYR A 405 16.66 -18.17 12.31
N VAL A 406 15.52 -18.79 12.60
CA VAL A 406 15.38 -20.25 12.79
C VAL A 406 14.26 -20.77 11.90
N ASP A 407 14.55 -21.72 11.01
CA ASP A 407 13.59 -22.20 10.00
C ASP A 407 12.79 -23.42 10.47
N GLU A 408 11.56 -23.19 10.94
CA GLU A 408 10.66 -24.26 11.38
C GLU A 408 10.18 -25.17 10.21
N ARG A 409 10.33 -24.78 8.93
CA ARG A 409 10.02 -25.66 7.78
C ARG A 409 11.07 -26.77 7.71
N ALA A 410 12.34 -26.39 7.91
CA ALA A 410 13.45 -27.33 7.90
C ALA A 410 13.38 -28.30 9.10
N ALA A 411 12.72 -27.93 10.20
CA ALA A 411 12.38 -28.86 11.28
C ALA A 411 11.27 -29.85 10.86
N ARG A 412 10.17 -29.37 10.28
CA ARG A 412 9.06 -30.24 9.81
C ARG A 412 9.48 -31.20 8.69
N GLY A 413 10.40 -30.78 7.82
CA GLY A 413 11.00 -31.65 6.79
C GLY A 413 11.98 -32.71 7.32
N ARG A 414 12.42 -32.60 8.58
CA ARG A 414 13.37 -33.55 9.23
C ARG A 414 12.68 -34.48 10.25
N GLY A 415 11.34 -34.55 10.23
CA GLY A 415 10.54 -35.48 11.04
C GLY A 415 10.32 -36.87 10.41
N ALA A 416 10.92 -37.14 9.25
CA ALA A 416 10.94 -38.45 8.60
C ALA A 416 12.36 -38.74 8.10
N PHE A 417 12.76 -40.01 8.09
CA PHE A 417 14.12 -40.51 7.79
C PHE A 417 15.23 -40.15 8.80
N ALA A 418 15.09 -40.64 10.03
CA ALA A 418 16.22 -41.12 10.82
C ALA A 418 15.76 -42.17 11.83
N ASP A 419 16.22 -43.41 11.70
CA ASP A 419 16.12 -44.47 12.72
C ASP A 419 17.41 -45.33 12.67
N PRO A 420 17.91 -45.89 13.79
CA PRO A 420 19.34 -46.20 13.92
C PRO A 420 19.73 -47.66 13.64
N ALA A 421 20.90 -47.85 13.03
CA ALA A 421 21.67 -49.10 13.12
C ALA A 421 23.18 -48.82 13.09
N SER A 422 23.94 -49.49 13.97
CA SER A 422 25.38 -49.32 14.13
C SER A 422 26.19 -50.45 13.46
N GLY A 423 27.29 -50.11 12.79
CA GLY A 423 28.28 -51.09 12.29
C GLY A 423 29.57 -50.43 11.80
N GLY A 424 30.71 -51.09 12.00
CA GLY A 424 32.00 -50.71 11.40
C GLY A 424 32.13 -51.18 9.94
N VAL A 425 33.32 -51.19 9.30
CA VAL A 425 34.68 -51.26 9.86
C VAL A 425 35.73 -50.68 8.86
N SER A 426 36.57 -49.75 9.35
CA SER A 426 37.98 -49.40 8.97
C SER A 426 38.50 -49.21 7.52
N PHE A 427 39.50 -48.31 7.39
CA PHE A 427 40.56 -48.23 6.37
C PHE A 427 40.16 -47.87 4.91
N SER A 428 41.01 -47.22 4.09
CA SER A 428 42.32 -46.55 4.33
C SER A 428 42.66 -45.51 3.24
N ASP A 429 43.34 -44.44 3.66
CA ASP A 429 44.44 -43.69 2.99
C ASP A 429 44.35 -43.25 1.50
N THR A 430 44.66 -41.96 1.26
CA THR A 430 45.67 -41.42 0.31
C THR A 430 45.30 -39.99 -0.12
N ALA A 431 46.29 -39.08 -0.16
CA ALA A 431 46.13 -37.67 -0.58
C ALA A 431 46.91 -37.35 -1.90
N PRO A 432 47.18 -36.08 -2.28
CA PRO A 432 46.28 -35.31 -3.13
C PRO A 432 46.88 -34.85 -4.47
N GLY A 433 46.03 -34.68 -5.50
CA GLY A 433 46.42 -34.15 -6.82
C GLY A 433 46.07 -32.67 -7.02
N ARG A 434 47.06 -31.82 -7.33
CA ARG A 434 46.87 -30.46 -7.87
C ARG A 434 46.63 -30.53 -9.38
N HIS A 435 45.93 -29.55 -9.98
CA HIS A 435 46.40 -28.87 -11.21
C HIS A 435 45.57 -27.62 -11.59
N THR A 436 46.28 -26.62 -12.11
CA THR A 436 45.86 -25.38 -12.81
C THR A 436 47.07 -24.89 -13.63
N PRO A 437 47.00 -23.86 -14.49
CA PRO A 437 45.92 -23.41 -15.40
C PRO A 437 46.39 -23.16 -16.86
N ALA A 438 45.45 -23.01 -17.81
CA ALA A 438 45.57 -22.25 -19.07
C ALA A 438 44.20 -22.17 -19.76
N GLY A 439 43.82 -21.16 -20.56
CA GLY A 439 44.49 -19.90 -20.91
C GLY A 439 43.58 -19.00 -21.77
N ALA A 440 43.97 -17.74 -21.96
CA ALA A 440 43.41 -16.77 -22.92
C ALA A 440 44.36 -16.66 -24.16
N PRO A 441 44.21 -15.75 -25.16
CA PRO A 441 43.23 -14.66 -25.34
C PRO A 441 42.67 -14.46 -26.79
N ALA A 442 41.81 -13.45 -26.97
CA ALA A 442 41.64 -12.73 -28.24
C ALA A 442 41.04 -11.31 -28.03
N ALA A 443 41.32 -10.39 -28.93
CA ALA A 443 40.88 -8.98 -29.01
C ALA A 443 40.80 -8.60 -30.52
N ALA A 444 40.30 -7.50 -31.07
CA ALA A 444 39.42 -6.38 -30.73
C ALA A 444 39.52 -5.37 -31.92
N ALA A 445 38.45 -4.65 -32.30
CA ALA A 445 38.43 -3.52 -33.26
C ALA A 445 37.06 -2.79 -33.16
N GLY A 446 36.82 -1.50 -33.49
CA GLY A 446 37.65 -0.40 -34.00
C GLY A 446 37.40 -0.09 -35.50
N ALA A 447 37.23 1.15 -36.00
CA ALA A 447 36.98 2.51 -35.46
C ALA A 447 36.51 3.42 -36.66
N ASP A 448 36.24 4.74 -36.66
CA ASP A 448 36.25 5.86 -35.69
C ASP A 448 35.38 7.04 -36.25
N ARG A 449 35.06 8.06 -35.42
CA ARG A 449 34.73 9.50 -35.74
C ARG A 449 33.72 9.93 -36.84
N LYS A 450 32.86 10.91 -36.46
CA LYS A 450 32.92 12.30 -37.00
C LYS A 450 32.20 13.34 -36.10
N ARG A 451 32.27 14.63 -36.47
CA ARG A 451 31.98 15.85 -35.67
C ARG A 451 31.34 16.95 -36.54
N ALA A 452 30.81 18.02 -35.92
CA ALA A 452 30.23 19.27 -36.49
C ALA A 452 28.69 19.23 -36.73
N GLU A 453 27.90 20.32 -36.66
CA GLU A 453 28.17 21.74 -36.34
C GLU A 453 26.93 22.53 -35.82
N ARG A 454 27.12 23.82 -35.49
CA ARG A 454 26.15 24.93 -35.21
C ARG A 454 26.72 26.18 -35.93
N PRO A 455 26.03 27.35 -36.15
CA PRO A 455 24.83 27.94 -35.53
C PRO A 455 23.83 28.42 -36.65
N PRO A 456 23.10 29.59 -36.68
CA PRO A 456 22.86 30.69 -35.72
C PRO A 456 21.39 31.11 -35.51
N SER A 457 21.22 32.22 -34.78
CA SER A 457 19.99 32.86 -34.31
C SER A 457 19.35 33.87 -35.30
N ALA A 458 18.06 34.16 -35.09
CA ALA A 458 17.38 35.37 -35.56
C ALA A 458 16.52 35.98 -34.42
N ASP A 459 16.07 37.23 -34.59
CA ASP A 459 15.59 38.15 -33.54
C ASP A 459 14.38 39.00 -34.04
N ARG A 460 13.69 39.69 -33.11
CA ARG A 460 12.60 40.68 -33.32
C ARG A 460 11.22 40.07 -33.68
N THR A 461 10.08 40.75 -33.46
CA THR A 461 9.79 42.16 -33.10
C THR A 461 8.83 42.30 -31.91
N ALA A 462 8.77 43.50 -31.31
CA ALA A 462 7.80 43.88 -30.27
C ALA A 462 6.80 44.94 -30.79
N VAL A 463 5.61 44.98 -30.17
CA VAL A 463 4.53 45.99 -30.26
C VAL A 463 3.86 45.99 -28.87
N THR A 464 4.04 46.99 -27.99
CA THR A 464 3.15 48.16 -27.73
C THR A 464 1.65 47.82 -27.60
N GLU A 465 0.83 48.38 -26.70
CA GLU A 465 1.00 49.34 -25.58
C GLU A 465 -0.32 49.39 -24.77
N ARG A 466 -0.29 49.73 -23.47
CA ARG A 466 -1.28 50.60 -22.76
C ARG A 466 -1.02 50.75 -21.25
N THR A 467 -0.34 51.85 -20.92
CA THR A 467 -0.62 52.81 -19.82
C THR A 467 -1.69 52.47 -18.75
N ALA A 468 -1.30 52.64 -17.47
CA ALA A 468 -2.18 52.97 -16.34
C ALA A 468 -2.72 54.42 -16.44
N PRO A 469 -3.60 54.93 -15.53
CA PRO A 469 -3.33 55.16 -14.09
C PRO A 469 -4.18 54.23 -13.19
N ALA A 470 -3.85 53.92 -11.93
CA ALA A 470 -3.34 54.69 -10.78
C ALA A 470 -4.39 55.61 -10.13
N ASP A 471 -4.92 55.20 -8.97
CA ASP A 471 -5.67 56.04 -8.04
C ASP A 471 -5.51 55.50 -6.59
N GLU A 472 -4.81 56.24 -5.74
CA GLU A 472 -4.74 56.05 -4.28
C GLU A 472 -4.37 57.39 -3.62
N PRO A 473 -5.34 58.00 -2.92
CA PRO A 473 -5.12 58.45 -1.54
C PRO A 473 -6.39 58.21 -0.66
N ALA A 474 -6.40 58.25 0.67
CA ALA A 474 -5.37 58.36 1.72
C ALA A 474 -5.99 57.83 3.05
N PRO A 475 -5.19 57.52 4.10
CA PRO A 475 -5.70 56.96 5.35
C PRO A 475 -6.36 58.00 6.28
N LEU A 476 -7.33 57.57 7.10
CA LEU A 476 -7.92 58.41 8.16
C LEU A 476 -8.43 57.57 9.36
N LYS A 477 -7.70 57.67 10.49
CA LYS A 477 -8.04 57.29 11.88
C LYS A 477 -8.26 55.80 12.18
#